data_AF-A0A256FM44-F1
#
_entry.id   AF-A0A256FM44-F1
#
_cell.length_a   1.000
_cell.length_b   1.000
_cell.length_c   1.000
_cell.angle_alpha   90.00
_cell.angle_beta   90.00
_cell.angle_gamma   90.00
#
_symmetry.space_group_name_H-M   'P 1'
#
loop_
_entity.id
_entity.type
_entity.pdbx_description
1 polymer ?
#
loop_
_entity_poly.entity_id
_entity_poly.type
_entity_poly.pdbx_seq_one_letter_code
_entity_poly.pdbx_strand_id
1 'polypeptide(L)' 'MLQGVVEQIFPATGTEFSVLKTGNASGNLIKVVQRLTVKIGLERGQDAVEHIRPGMSVHTSVDTSS' A
#
# COMPACT_ATOMS: atom_id res chain seq x y z
N MET A 1 19.39 -2.11 -6.25
CA MET A 1 18.25 -1.97 -5.32
C MET A 1 18.06 -0.49 -5.10
N LEU A 2 16.84 0.02 -5.19
CA LEU A 2 16.54 1.44 -4.98
C LEU A 2 16.05 1.68 -3.56
N GLN A 3 16.48 2.79 -2.97
CA GLN A 3 16.09 3.24 -1.64
C GLN A 3 15.12 4.40 -1.74
N GLY A 4 14.22 4.48 -0.77
CA GLY A 4 13.14 5.43 -0.77
C GLY A 4 12.39 5.39 0.55
N VAL A 5 11.50 6.37 0.71
CA VAL A 5 10.67 6.52 1.89
C VAL A 5 9.20 6.43 1.49
N VAL A 6 8.38 5.86 2.38
CA VAL A 6 6.93 5.90 2.23
C VAL A 6 6.50 7.33 2.52
N GLU A 7 6.17 8.09 1.47
CA GLU A 7 5.70 9.47 1.60
C GLU A 7 4.25 9.52 2.05
N GLN A 8 3.43 8.58 1.57
CA GLN A 8 2.01 8.59 1.84
C GLN A 8 1.40 7.20 1.78
N ILE A 9 0.49 6.93 2.70
CA ILE A 9 -0.40 5.77 2.68
C ILE A 9 -1.81 6.32 2.45
N PHE A 10 -2.43 5.94 1.34
CA PHE A 10 -3.80 6.34 1.06
C PHE A 10 -4.75 5.36 1.76
N PRO A 11 -5.74 5.87 2.53
CA PRO A 11 -6.78 5.01 3.08
C PRO A 11 -7.54 4.39 1.91
N ALA A 12 -7.86 3.09 2.03
CA ALA A 12 -8.73 2.44 1.07
C ALA A 12 -10.12 3.10 1.16
N THR A 13 -10.53 3.81 0.11
CA THR A 13 -11.86 4.41 0.03
C THR A 13 -12.93 3.34 0.21
N GLY A 14 -13.84 3.51 1.19
CA GLY A 14 -15.22 3.03 1.06
C GLY A 14 -15.92 2.39 2.27
N THR A 15 -15.23 1.84 3.27
CA THR A 15 -15.94 0.99 4.28
C THR A 15 -15.56 1.20 5.74
N GLU A 16 -14.56 2.02 6.07
CA GLU A 16 -14.16 2.26 7.47
C GLU A 16 -15.05 3.29 8.21
N PHE A 17 -15.97 3.95 7.51
CA PHE A 17 -16.90 4.95 8.08
C PHE A 17 -18.38 4.54 8.05
N SER A 18 -18.70 3.24 7.88
CA SER A 18 -20.09 2.81 8.04
C SER A 18 -20.43 2.71 9.53
N VAL A 19 -21.39 3.52 10.00
CA VAL A 19 -21.97 3.45 11.36
C VAL A 19 -22.54 2.05 11.64
N LEU A 20 -22.96 1.36 10.58
CA LEU A 20 -23.37 -0.03 10.61
C LEU A 20 -22.24 -0.87 10.00
N LYS A 21 -21.38 -1.43 10.84
CA LYS A 21 -20.74 -2.69 10.46
C LYS A 21 -21.89 -3.67 10.32
N THR A 22 -22.27 -4.03 9.11
CA THR A 22 -23.22 -5.12 8.87
C THR A 22 -22.53 -6.40 9.33
N GLY A 23 -22.58 -6.63 10.64
CA GLY A 23 -22.03 -7.80 11.29
C GLY A 23 -22.71 -9.00 10.69
N ASN A 24 -21.91 -9.89 10.12
CA ASN A 24 -22.34 -11.11 9.47
C ASN A 24 -23.06 -11.98 10.51
N ALA A 25 -24.38 -11.82 10.67
CA ALA A 25 -25.20 -12.54 11.66
C ALA A 25 -25.45 -14.02 11.27
N SER A 26 -24.55 -14.64 10.51
CA SER A 26 -24.69 -16.00 9.96
C SER A 26 -23.46 -16.89 10.16
N GLY A 27 -22.44 -16.44 10.90
CA GLY A 27 -21.30 -17.29 11.28
C GLY A 27 -20.28 -17.58 10.16
N ASN A 28 -20.43 -17.02 8.95
CA ASN A 28 -19.44 -17.16 7.89
C ASN A 28 -18.35 -16.09 7.99
N LEU A 29 -17.16 -16.50 8.43
CA LEU A 29 -15.94 -15.69 8.41
C LEU A 29 -15.31 -15.76 7.01
N ILE A 30 -15.63 -14.80 6.15
CA ILE A 30 -14.90 -14.62 4.89
C ILE A 30 -13.67 -13.73 5.12
N LYS A 31 -12.49 -14.18 4.71
CA LYS A 31 -11.27 -13.37 4.73
C LYS A 31 -11.35 -12.33 3.61
N VAL A 32 -11.59 -11.07 3.98
CA VAL A 32 -11.55 -9.95 3.03
C VAL A 32 -10.14 -9.37 3.01
N VAL A 33 -9.48 -9.39 1.85
CA VAL A 33 -8.18 -8.74 1.67
C VAL A 33 -8.42 -7.25 1.40
N GLN A 34 -7.98 -6.41 2.33
CA GLN A 34 -7.92 -4.96 2.10
C GLN A 34 -6.55 -4.60 1.54
N ARG A 35 -6.54 -3.87 0.42
CA ARG A 35 -5.31 -3.35 -0.19
C ARG A 35 -5.23 -1.86 0.07
N LEU A 36 -4.06 -1.41 0.49
CA LEU A 36 -3.74 -0.01 0.71
C LEU A 36 -2.86 0.46 -0.43
N THR A 37 -3.13 1.66 -0.94
CA THR A 37 -2.24 2.28 -1.93
C THR A 37 -1.16 3.05 -1.19
N VAL A 38 0.10 2.85 -1.55
CA VAL A 38 1.24 3.56 -0.98
C VAL A 38 1.96 4.35 -2.06
N LYS A 39 2.42 5.55 -1.70
CA LYS A 39 3.33 6.36 -2.53
C LYS A 39 4.71 6.30 -1.91
N ILE A 40 5.67 5.82 -2.69
CA ILE A 40 7.07 5.70 -2.30
C ILE A 40 7.84 6.78 -3.06
N GLY A 41 8.50 7.68 -2.33
CA GLY A 41 9.42 8.66 -2.87
C GLY A 41 10.82 8.04 -2.94
N LEU A 42 11.44 8.05 -4.12
CA LEU A 42 12.81 7.55 -4.29
C LEU A 42 13.81 8.64 -3.88
N GLU A 43 14.89 8.24 -3.21
CA GLU A 43 15.98 9.16 -2.86
C GLU A 43 16.73 9.62 -4.12
N ARG A 44 17.19 10.88 -4.11
CA ARG A 44 17.95 11.47 -5.23
C ARG A 44 19.38 10.92 -5.28
N GLY A 45 19.98 10.95 -6.47
CA GLY A 45 21.39 10.59 -6.68
C GLY A 45 21.64 9.08 -6.84
N GLN A 46 20.59 8.28 -6.98
CA GLN A 46 20.71 6.86 -7.30
C GLN A 46 20.69 6.67 -8.82
N ASP A 47 21.81 6.28 -9.43
CA ASP A 47 21.96 6.10 -10.89
C ASP A 47 20.89 5.16 -11.50
N ALA A 48 20.42 4.19 -10.71
CA ALA A 48 19.40 3.24 -11.15
C ALA A 48 17.99 3.87 -11.33
N VAL A 49 17.73 5.07 -10.78
CA VAL A 49 16.42 5.76 -10.91
C VAL A 49 16.12 6.11 -12.36
N GLU A 50 17.16 6.46 -13.14
CA GLU A 50 17.03 6.83 -14.55
C GLU A 50 16.56 5.67 -15.45
N HIS A 51 16.57 4.44 -14.93
CA HIS A 51 16.15 3.24 -15.65
C HIS A 51 14.68 2.89 -15.42
N ILE A 52 13.98 3.54 -14.48
CA ILE A 52 12.56 3.27 -14.21
C ILE A 52 11.69 3.86 -15.31
N ARG A 53 10.69 3.10 -15.76
CA ARG A 53 9.70 3.52 -16.75
C ARG A 53 8.27 3.32 -16.21
N PRO A 54 7.30 4.18 -16.60
CA PRO A 54 5.90 3.98 -16.25
C PRO A 54 5.40 2.59 -16.66
N GLY A 55 4.59 1.96 -15.81
CA GLY A 55 4.03 0.63 -16.05
C GLY A 55 4.93 -0.54 -15.63
N MET A 56 6.14 -0.29 -15.14
CA MET A 56 6.99 -1.34 -14.56
C MET A 56 6.39 -1.89 -13.27
N SER A 57 6.33 -3.23 -13.18
CA SER A 57 6.12 -3.92 -11.91
C SER A 57 7.42 -3.94 -11.10
N VAL A 58 7.31 -3.81 -9.79
CA VAL A 58 8.46 -3.87 -8.89
C VAL A 58 8.20 -4.88 -7.78
N HIS A 59 9.27 -5.48 -7.27
CA HIS A 59 9.25 -6.15 -5.98
C HIS A 59 9.81 -5.20 -4.94
N THR A 60 9.07 -4.97 -3.86
CA THR A 60 9.43 -3.99 -2.82
C THR A 60 9.40 -4.65 -1.44
N SER A 61 10.32 -4.23 -0.58
CA SER A 61 10.32 -4.53 0.84
C SER A 61 10.17 -3.21 1.59
N VAL A 62 9.33 -3.18 2.62
CA VAL A 62 9.08 -2.00 3.45
C VAL A 62 9.42 -2.38 4.88
N ASP A 63 10.27 -1.57 5.51
CA ASP A 63 10.52 -1.68 6.94
C ASP A 63 9.33 -1.08 7.71
N THR A 64 8.73 -1.88 8.60
CA THR A 64 7.59 -1.46 9.45
C THR A 64 7.95 -1.44 10.94
N SER A 65 9.24 -1.59 11.27
CA SER A 65 9.74 -1.45 12.62
C SER A 65 9.99 0.03 12.91
N SER A 66 9.23 0.59 13.84
CA SER A 66 9.34 1.98 14.32
C SER A 66 9.56 2.01 15.82
#